data_AF-A0A1Y6G5I0-F1
#
_entry.id   AF-A0A1Y6G5I0-F1
#
_cell.length_a   1.000
_cell.length_b   1.000
_cell.length_c   1.000
_cell.angle_alpha   90.00
_cell.angle_beta   90.00
_cell.angle_gamma   90.00
#
_symmetry.space_group_name_H-M   'P 1'
#
loop_
_entity.id
_entity.type
_entity.pdbx_description
1 polymer ?
#
loop_
_entity_poly.entity_id
_entity_poly.type
_entity_poly.pdbx_seq_one_letter_code
_entity_poly.pdbx_strand_id
1 'polypeptide(L)'
;MEERELRSAKMYYEHKVDIEKFKKETFEKLERNNYQHKKRTIISKNRLILATVFTLIIIPTIGFTVGGSQFTKAAESLISQMFGQTDIKIIFPNASVNEINMLEEHLQVAKRILSDKEFSTYSELIKENREIHKSDDYLSDNEKIMRVDEISSQIKKYEQKILAKSVDFPIFKPTYIPEGYVYKETTIRPKTGFFRKDPSVELEYQKGEFGFWATQAKTGQEDGFALWEFQYTDSYTLKGYTLEYRHSEDSNIQGIKVNVPKEGIEIFILADRLSKEEMEKILLSMVEKK
;
A
#
# COMPACT_ATOMS: atom_id res chain seq x y z
N MET A 1 -41.06 24.17 -41.38
CA MET A 1 -40.24 24.87 -40.40
C MET A 1 -41.14 25.89 -39.75
N GLU A 2 -41.68 25.56 -38.58
CA GLU A 2 -42.81 26.28 -37.99
C GLU A 2 -42.34 27.29 -36.93
N GLU A 3 -43.18 28.28 -36.61
CA GLU A 3 -42.91 29.26 -35.53
C GLU A 3 -42.51 28.61 -34.19
N ARG A 4 -42.94 27.37 -33.93
CA ARG A 4 -42.61 26.62 -32.72
C ARG A 4 -41.10 26.40 -32.55
N GLU A 5 -40.39 26.12 -33.64
CA GLU A 5 -38.93 25.89 -33.64
C GLU A 5 -38.16 27.20 -33.41
N LEU A 6 -38.64 28.31 -33.99
CA LEU A 6 -38.10 29.65 -33.76
C LEU A 6 -38.34 30.14 -32.32
N ARG A 7 -39.50 29.84 -31.73
CA ARG A 7 -39.81 30.21 -30.33
C ARG A 7 -38.98 29.40 -29.32
N SER A 8 -38.76 28.11 -29.53
CA SER A 8 -37.89 27.31 -28.65
C SER A 8 -36.41 27.73 -28.78
N ALA A 9 -35.92 27.97 -30.00
CA ALA A 9 -34.57 28.50 -30.22
C ALA A 9 -34.36 29.86 -29.54
N LYS A 10 -35.31 30.80 -29.65
CA LYS A 10 -35.17 32.13 -29.04
C LYS A 10 -35.14 32.08 -27.50
N MET A 11 -35.91 31.17 -26.89
CA MET A 11 -35.96 31.01 -25.43
C MET A 11 -34.60 30.57 -24.83
N TYR A 12 -33.75 29.90 -25.60
CA TYR A 12 -32.40 29.48 -25.19
C TYR A 12 -31.35 30.61 -25.15
N TYR A 13 -31.60 31.76 -25.78
CA TYR A 13 -30.61 32.84 -25.94
C TYR A 13 -30.87 34.11 -25.09
N GLU A 14 -32.05 34.27 -24.48
CA GLU A 14 -32.36 35.48 -23.69
C GLU A 14 -31.86 35.43 -22.23
N HIS A 15 -31.46 34.27 -21.72
CA HIS A 15 -30.77 34.17 -20.43
C HIS A 15 -29.25 34.37 -20.59
N LYS A 16 -28.75 35.55 -20.19
CA LYS A 16 -27.32 35.78 -19.97
C LYS A 16 -26.84 34.95 -18.78
N VAL A 17 -26.48 33.70 -19.03
CA VAL A 17 -25.76 32.87 -18.07
C VAL A 17 -24.39 33.50 -17.85
N ASP A 18 -24.13 33.95 -16.63
CA ASP A 18 -22.80 34.35 -16.19
C ASP A 18 -21.90 33.10 -16.23
N ILE A 19 -21.00 33.05 -17.21
CA ILE A 19 -20.17 31.87 -17.50
C ILE A 19 -19.14 31.64 -16.39
N GLU A 20 -18.65 32.70 -15.73
CA GLU A 20 -17.73 32.59 -14.59
C GLU A 20 -18.45 31.99 -13.39
N LYS A 21 -19.64 32.53 -13.06
CA LYS A 21 -20.49 31.99 -11.99
C LYS A 21 -20.94 30.56 -12.27
N PHE A 22 -21.37 30.25 -13.50
CA PHE A 22 -21.80 28.90 -13.89
C PHE A 22 -20.65 27.90 -13.84
N LYS A 23 -19.46 28.25 -14.33
CA LYS A 23 -18.24 27.44 -14.15
C LYS A 23 -17.99 27.21 -12.67
N LYS A 24 -17.93 28.26 -11.84
CA LYS A 24 -17.64 28.14 -10.41
C LYS A 24 -18.65 27.26 -9.68
N GLU A 25 -19.95 27.49 -9.85
CA GLU A 25 -21.00 26.66 -9.24
C GLU A 25 -20.99 25.22 -9.76
N THR A 26 -20.60 24.99 -11.02
CA THR A 26 -20.50 23.64 -11.61
C THR A 26 -19.24 22.92 -11.13
N PHE A 27 -18.08 23.57 -11.06
CA PHE A 27 -16.85 22.99 -10.51
C PHE A 27 -16.97 22.75 -9.01
N GLU A 28 -17.49 23.69 -8.22
CA GLU A 28 -17.76 23.45 -6.79
C GLU A 28 -18.81 22.34 -6.56
N LYS A 29 -19.77 22.16 -7.48
CA LYS A 29 -20.69 21.00 -7.45
C LYS A 29 -19.99 19.72 -7.88
N LEU A 30 -19.08 19.74 -8.85
CA LEU A 30 -18.31 18.58 -9.28
C LEU A 30 -17.32 18.14 -8.20
N GLU A 31 -16.63 19.06 -7.53
CA GLU A 31 -15.76 18.74 -6.38
C GLU A 31 -16.58 18.19 -5.20
N ARG A 32 -17.68 18.86 -4.83
CA ARG A 32 -18.58 18.35 -3.77
C ARG A 32 -19.21 17.00 -4.14
N ASN A 33 -19.61 16.80 -5.40
CA ASN A 33 -20.15 15.53 -5.87
C ASN A 33 -19.07 14.45 -6.00
N ASN A 34 -17.82 14.77 -6.36
CA ASN A 34 -16.72 13.81 -6.41
C ASN A 34 -16.31 13.39 -4.99
N TYR A 35 -16.26 14.33 -4.04
CA TYR A 35 -16.02 14.04 -2.63
C TYR A 35 -17.16 13.17 -2.04
N GLN A 36 -18.42 13.50 -2.35
CA GLN A 36 -19.59 12.69 -1.97
C GLN A 36 -19.66 11.34 -2.71
N HIS A 37 -19.23 11.25 -3.96
CA HIS A 37 -19.16 9.97 -4.69
C HIS A 37 -18.06 9.08 -4.14
N LYS A 38 -16.87 9.61 -3.83
CA LYS A 38 -15.81 8.86 -3.13
C LYS A 38 -16.31 8.32 -1.79
N LYS A 39 -17.16 9.07 -1.08
CA LYS A 39 -17.82 8.60 0.16
C LYS A 39 -19.01 7.65 -0.09
N ARG A 40 -19.67 7.66 -1.26
CA ARG A 40 -20.87 6.84 -1.55
C ARG A 40 -20.61 5.54 -2.32
N THR A 41 -19.64 5.47 -3.24
CA THR A 41 -19.31 4.22 -3.95
C THR A 41 -18.70 3.17 -3.02
N ILE A 42 -18.08 3.59 -1.91
CA ILE A 42 -17.62 2.71 -0.84
C ILE A 42 -18.81 2.10 -0.06
N ILE A 43 -19.91 2.84 0.11
CA ILE A 43 -21.01 2.47 1.02
C ILE A 43 -22.08 1.58 0.35
N SER A 44 -22.23 1.61 -0.98
CA SER A 44 -23.35 0.93 -1.67
C SER A 44 -22.94 -0.07 -2.77
N LYS A 45 -22.22 -1.14 -2.40
CA LYS A 45 -22.42 -2.47 -3.05
C LYS A 45 -21.86 -3.70 -2.31
N ASN A 46 -20.91 -3.54 -1.39
CA ASN A 46 -20.37 -4.68 -0.62
C ASN A 46 -21.08 -4.85 0.73
N ARG A 47 -21.86 -5.93 0.88
CA ARG A 47 -22.48 -6.34 2.15
C ARG A 47 -21.56 -7.25 3.00
N LEU A 48 -20.25 -7.13 2.78
CA LEU A 48 -19.15 -7.91 3.34
C LEU A 48 -17.89 -7.03 3.34
N ILE A 49 -16.94 -7.31 4.25
CA ILE A 49 -15.68 -6.57 4.48
C ILE A 49 -15.86 -5.22 5.19
N LEU A 50 -15.69 -5.22 6.52
CA LEU A 50 -14.99 -4.16 7.28
C LEU A 50 -14.66 -4.62 8.72
N ALA A 51 -13.84 -5.66 8.79
CA ALA A 51 -13.15 -6.14 10.01
C ALA A 51 -11.64 -6.06 9.78
N THR A 52 -11.14 -4.89 9.40
CA THR A 52 -9.96 -4.75 8.53
C THR A 52 -8.84 -3.90 9.11
N VAL A 53 -8.31 -4.33 10.25
CA VAL A 53 -6.86 -4.16 10.55
C VAL A 53 -6.20 -5.53 10.80
N PHE A 54 -6.75 -6.58 10.19
CA PHE A 54 -6.06 -7.84 9.88
C PHE A 54 -5.66 -7.89 8.38
N THR A 55 -5.64 -6.74 7.70
CA THR A 55 -5.33 -6.57 6.27
C THR A 55 -3.87 -6.89 5.87
N LEU A 56 -3.04 -7.32 6.83
CA LEU A 56 -1.69 -7.90 6.59
C LEU A 56 -1.60 -9.40 6.96
N ILE A 57 -2.69 -10.03 7.40
CA ILE A 57 -2.71 -11.41 7.97
C ILE A 57 -3.55 -12.40 7.12
N ILE A 58 -4.16 -11.93 6.03
CA ILE A 58 -5.29 -12.57 5.32
C ILE A 58 -4.90 -12.79 3.83
N ILE A 59 -5.01 -13.96 3.18
CA ILE A 59 -5.59 -15.28 3.57
C ILE A 59 -4.48 -16.40 3.64
N PRO A 60 -4.50 -17.65 3.06
CA PRO A 60 -3.87 -18.79 3.78
C PRO A 60 -2.75 -19.59 3.05
N THR A 61 -1.88 -20.26 3.84
CA THR A 61 -1.04 -21.43 3.48
C THR A 61 0.07 -21.22 2.40
N ILE A 62 1.22 -21.92 2.41
CA ILE A 62 1.52 -23.29 2.86
C ILE A 62 2.84 -23.36 3.66
N GLY A 63 2.84 -24.13 4.76
CA GLY A 63 3.95 -25.04 5.10
C GLY A 63 5.27 -24.49 5.64
N PHE A 64 5.27 -23.90 6.84
CA PHE A 64 6.45 -23.92 7.72
C PHE A 64 6.06 -24.25 9.17
N THR A 65 6.06 -25.55 9.51
CA THR A 65 5.91 -26.04 10.88
C THR A 65 7.20 -25.81 11.69
N VAL A 66 7.40 -24.61 12.21
CA VAL A 66 8.52 -24.28 13.10
C VAL A 66 8.17 -24.65 14.54
N GLY A 67 8.32 -25.93 14.87
CA GLY A 67 8.07 -26.46 16.21
C GLY A 67 6.65 -27.02 16.39
N GLY A 68 6.53 -28.10 17.16
CA GLY A 68 5.29 -28.85 17.31
C GLY A 68 4.19 -28.07 18.04
N SER A 69 2.95 -28.25 17.56
CA SER A 69 1.75 -27.64 18.13
C SER A 69 1.45 -28.09 19.57
N GLN A 70 1.66 -27.20 20.56
CA GLN A 70 0.91 -27.19 21.81
C GLN A 70 0.70 -25.75 22.32
N PHE A 71 -0.52 -25.43 22.74
CA PHE A 71 -0.80 -24.23 23.54
C PHE A 71 -0.26 -24.44 24.96
N THR A 72 1.00 -24.06 25.22
CA THR A 72 1.57 -24.02 26.57
C THR A 72 0.97 -22.85 27.36
N LYS A 73 -0.23 -23.08 27.90
CA LYS A 73 -1.04 -22.20 28.78
C LYS A 73 -1.44 -20.84 28.19
N ALA A 74 -2.75 -20.61 28.11
CA ALA A 74 -3.33 -19.31 27.77
C ALA A 74 -3.03 -18.17 28.78
N ALA A 75 -2.36 -18.45 29.90
CA ALA A 75 -1.87 -17.44 30.84
C ALA A 75 -0.50 -16.85 30.47
N GLU A 76 0.25 -17.47 29.55
CA GLU A 76 1.62 -17.10 29.20
C GLU A 76 1.75 -16.42 27.82
N SER A 77 0.69 -16.41 27.00
CA SER A 77 0.66 -15.79 25.66
C SER A 77 0.62 -14.25 25.69
N LEU A 78 1.13 -13.61 24.63
CA LEU A 78 1.11 -12.15 24.48
C LEU A 78 -0.30 -11.62 24.22
N ILE A 79 -1.14 -12.36 23.48
CA ILE A 79 -2.56 -12.01 23.31
C ILE A 79 -3.26 -11.88 24.67
N SER A 80 -3.07 -12.84 25.59
CA SER A 80 -3.70 -12.79 26.93
C SER A 80 -3.02 -11.78 27.87
N GLN A 81 -1.77 -11.39 27.62
CA GLN A 81 -1.15 -10.25 28.31
C GLN A 81 -1.77 -8.91 27.87
N MET A 82 -2.15 -8.78 26.59
CA MET A 82 -2.75 -7.56 26.04
C MET A 82 -4.23 -7.39 26.39
N PHE A 83 -5.02 -8.47 26.27
CA PHE A 83 -6.48 -8.45 26.44
C PHE A 83 -6.94 -9.04 27.79
N GLY A 84 -6.03 -9.50 28.64
CA GLY A 84 -6.32 -10.20 29.89
C GLY A 84 -6.70 -11.67 29.67
N GLN A 85 -7.06 -12.37 30.75
CA GLN A 85 -7.48 -13.78 30.74
C GLN A 85 -8.92 -14.00 30.21
N THR A 86 -9.39 -13.12 29.31
CA THR A 86 -10.67 -13.26 28.62
C THR A 86 -10.58 -14.36 27.56
N ASP A 87 -11.68 -15.12 27.34
CA ASP A 87 -11.71 -16.12 26.26
C ASP A 87 -11.39 -15.47 24.91
N ILE A 88 -10.44 -16.05 24.18
CA ILE A 88 -10.04 -15.64 22.84
C ILE A 88 -11.24 -15.59 21.89
N LYS A 89 -12.28 -16.41 22.10
CA LYS A 89 -13.54 -16.36 21.33
C LYS A 89 -14.40 -15.14 21.62
N ILE A 90 -14.26 -14.50 22.78
CA ILE A 90 -14.92 -13.23 23.09
C ILE A 90 -14.14 -12.07 22.45
N ILE A 91 -12.80 -12.14 22.46
CA ILE A 91 -11.94 -11.12 21.84
C ILE A 91 -12.03 -11.20 20.31
N PHE A 92 -12.07 -12.40 19.73
CA PHE A 92 -12.00 -12.68 18.29
C PHE A 92 -13.02 -13.78 17.87
N PRO A 93 -14.34 -13.53 17.92
CA PRO A 93 -15.37 -14.56 17.71
C PRO A 93 -15.36 -15.22 16.33
N ASN A 94 -14.84 -14.53 15.31
CA ASN A 94 -14.82 -14.99 13.92
C ASN A 94 -13.44 -15.50 13.47
N ALA A 95 -12.42 -15.48 14.34
CA ALA A 95 -11.06 -15.90 13.98
C ALA A 95 -10.88 -17.41 14.11
N SER A 96 -10.24 -18.02 13.11
CA SER A 96 -9.76 -19.40 13.20
C SER A 96 -8.58 -19.52 14.18
N VAL A 97 -8.35 -20.73 14.69
CA VAL A 97 -7.17 -21.05 15.53
C VAL A 97 -5.86 -20.69 14.79
N ASN A 98 -5.83 -20.77 13.46
CA ASN A 98 -4.68 -20.39 12.66
C ASN A 98 -4.40 -18.88 12.70
N GLU A 99 -5.43 -18.04 12.56
CA GLU A 99 -5.29 -16.57 12.64
C GLU A 99 -4.87 -16.11 14.05
N ILE A 100 -5.35 -16.77 15.09
CA ILE A 100 -4.91 -16.55 16.48
C ILE A 100 -3.42 -16.91 16.65
N ASN A 101 -2.99 -18.06 16.13
CA ASN A 101 -1.58 -18.46 16.19
C ASN A 101 -0.69 -17.49 15.41
N MET A 102 -1.10 -17.06 14.22
CA MET A 102 -0.37 -16.07 13.42
C MET A 102 -0.23 -14.72 14.15
N LEU A 103 -1.26 -14.27 14.88
CA LEU A 103 -1.18 -13.06 15.71
C LEU A 103 -0.20 -13.23 16.88
N GLU A 104 -0.20 -14.38 17.57
CA GLU A 104 0.71 -14.65 18.67
C GLU A 104 2.17 -14.77 18.19
N GLU A 105 2.43 -15.52 17.11
CA GLU A 105 3.76 -15.59 16.48
C GLU A 105 4.28 -14.20 16.07
N HIS A 106 3.39 -13.37 15.50
CA HIS A 106 3.72 -12.01 15.10
C HIS A 106 4.05 -11.12 16.31
N LEU A 107 3.23 -11.11 17.35
CA LEU A 107 3.52 -10.40 18.60
C LEU A 107 4.86 -10.85 19.20
N GLN A 108 5.20 -12.15 19.12
CA GLN A 108 6.49 -12.69 19.58
C GLN A 108 7.67 -12.26 18.69
N VAL A 109 7.47 -11.98 17.40
CA VAL A 109 8.49 -11.36 16.54
C VAL A 109 8.61 -9.87 16.87
N ALA A 110 7.50 -9.14 16.95
CA ALA A 110 7.46 -7.72 17.31
C ALA A 110 8.20 -7.44 18.62
N LYS A 111 7.94 -8.25 19.67
CA LYS A 111 8.58 -8.13 20.99
C LYS A 111 10.10 -8.39 20.99
N ARG A 112 10.64 -9.08 19.98
CA ARG A 112 12.09 -9.31 19.80
C ARG A 112 12.79 -8.22 18.98
N ILE A 113 12.01 -7.37 18.29
CA ILE A 113 12.50 -6.50 17.20
C ILE A 113 12.29 -5.00 17.52
N LEU A 114 11.23 -4.68 18.24
CA LEU A 114 10.94 -3.39 18.84
C LEU A 114 11.62 -3.28 20.22
N SER A 115 11.85 -2.05 20.69
CA SER A 115 12.17 -1.81 22.11
C SER A 115 10.93 -1.98 22.99
N ASP A 116 11.08 -2.22 24.31
CA ASP A 116 9.93 -2.45 25.22
C ASP A 116 8.86 -1.36 25.14
N LYS A 117 9.29 -0.09 25.05
CA LYS A 117 8.40 1.07 24.88
C LYS A 117 7.64 1.01 23.54
N GLU A 118 8.34 0.70 22.46
CA GLU A 118 7.73 0.60 21.13
C GLU A 118 6.78 -0.58 21.02
N PHE A 119 7.13 -1.75 21.60
CA PHE A 119 6.26 -2.90 21.68
C PHE A 119 5.01 -2.58 22.51
N SER A 120 5.15 -1.91 23.66
CA SER A 120 4.02 -1.47 24.47
C SER A 120 3.06 -0.52 23.71
N THR A 121 3.59 0.50 23.01
CA THR A 121 2.77 1.38 22.16
C THR A 121 2.08 0.61 21.04
N TYR A 122 2.80 -0.30 20.36
CA TYR A 122 2.28 -1.12 19.28
C TYR A 122 1.16 -2.08 19.74
N SER A 123 1.34 -2.74 20.89
CA SER A 123 0.31 -3.58 21.50
C SER A 123 -0.96 -2.81 21.88
N GLU A 124 -0.84 -1.64 22.49
CA GLU A 124 -2.02 -0.83 22.82
C GLU A 124 -2.73 -0.30 21.56
N LEU A 125 -2.02 0.00 20.47
CA LEU A 125 -2.65 0.35 19.18
C LEU A 125 -3.47 -0.81 18.60
N ILE A 126 -2.95 -2.05 18.59
CA ILE A 126 -3.70 -3.24 18.15
C ILE A 126 -4.97 -3.41 18.98
N LYS A 127 -4.84 -3.25 20.30
CA LYS A 127 -5.91 -3.43 21.28
C LYS A 127 -6.98 -2.36 21.15
N GLU A 128 -6.62 -1.07 21.10
CA GLU A 128 -7.55 0.05 20.88
C GLU A 128 -8.34 -0.16 19.58
N ASN A 129 -7.65 -0.50 18.49
CA ASN A 129 -8.32 -0.81 17.23
C ASN A 129 -9.30 -1.99 17.35
N ARG A 130 -8.91 -3.06 18.09
CA ARG A 130 -9.77 -4.22 18.28
C ARG A 130 -11.02 -3.87 19.10
N GLU A 131 -10.91 -3.02 20.11
CA GLU A 131 -12.05 -2.51 20.89
C GLU A 131 -13.02 -1.70 20.01
N ILE A 132 -12.53 -0.81 19.14
CA ILE A 132 -13.40 -0.06 18.20
C ILE A 132 -14.18 -1.04 17.30
N HIS A 133 -13.51 -2.07 16.79
CA HIS A 133 -14.11 -3.15 15.98
C HIS A 133 -14.91 -4.20 16.80
N LYS A 134 -15.30 -3.93 18.05
CA LYS A 134 -16.34 -4.70 18.78
C LYS A 134 -17.74 -4.12 18.64
N SER A 135 -17.87 -2.88 18.17
CA SER A 135 -19.17 -2.23 17.98
C SER A 135 -19.58 -2.31 16.50
N ASP A 136 -20.65 -3.04 16.18
CA ASP A 136 -21.17 -3.16 14.80
C ASP A 136 -21.59 -1.80 14.19
N ASP A 137 -21.79 -0.78 15.03
CA ASP A 137 -22.19 0.57 14.66
C ASP A 137 -20.99 1.53 14.46
N TYR A 138 -19.73 1.06 14.52
CA TYR A 138 -18.56 1.95 14.38
C TYR A 138 -18.49 2.67 13.02
N LEU A 139 -19.18 2.14 12.00
CA LEU A 139 -19.25 2.70 10.65
C LEU A 139 -20.29 3.85 10.50
N SER A 140 -21.11 4.14 11.51
CA SER A 140 -21.96 5.34 11.52
C SER A 140 -21.26 6.56 12.13
N ASP A 141 -20.18 6.33 12.87
CA ASP A 141 -19.46 7.31 13.67
C ASP A 141 -18.19 7.81 12.95
N ASN A 142 -18.20 9.09 12.53
CA ASN A 142 -17.07 9.67 11.80
C ASN A 142 -15.82 9.84 12.68
N GLU A 143 -15.95 9.97 14.00
CA GLU A 143 -14.80 10.10 14.91
C GLU A 143 -14.12 8.73 15.09
N LYS A 144 -14.91 7.65 15.26
CA LYS A 144 -14.38 6.28 15.26
C LYS A 144 -13.71 5.91 13.95
N ILE A 145 -14.28 6.28 12.79
CA ILE A 145 -13.67 6.05 11.47
C ILE A 145 -12.32 6.77 11.37
N MET A 146 -12.26 8.07 11.68
CA MET A 146 -11.01 8.84 11.64
C MET A 146 -9.95 8.27 12.61
N ARG A 147 -10.37 7.79 13.78
CA ARG A 147 -9.46 7.16 14.75
C ARG A 147 -8.95 5.80 14.26
N VAL A 148 -9.76 4.98 13.59
CA VAL A 148 -9.32 3.72 12.95
C VAL A 148 -8.31 3.99 11.84
N ASP A 149 -8.51 5.01 11.00
CA ASP A 149 -7.55 5.41 9.96
C ASP A 149 -6.20 5.84 10.58
N GLU A 150 -6.25 6.61 11.67
CA GLU A 150 -5.05 7.05 12.40
C GLU A 150 -4.30 5.86 13.02
N ILE A 151 -4.99 5.00 13.77
CA ILE A 151 -4.39 3.81 14.41
C ILE A 151 -3.81 2.87 13.36
N SER A 152 -4.54 2.59 12.27
CA SER A 152 -4.07 1.76 11.16
C SER A 152 -2.80 2.33 10.53
N SER A 153 -2.73 3.66 10.38
CA SER A 153 -1.54 4.38 9.89
C SER A 153 -0.35 4.32 10.85
N GLN A 154 -0.58 4.21 12.15
CA GLN A 154 0.47 4.00 13.14
C GLN A 154 0.93 2.54 13.19
N ILE A 155 -0.01 1.57 13.15
CA ILE A 155 0.28 0.14 13.04
C ILE A 155 1.15 -0.13 11.81
N LYS A 156 0.76 0.33 10.60
CA LYS A 156 1.56 0.17 9.36
C LYS A 156 3.04 0.54 9.55
N LYS A 157 3.34 1.62 10.29
CA LYS A 157 4.73 2.08 10.54
C LYS A 157 5.51 1.10 11.41
N TYR A 158 4.89 0.53 12.44
CA TYR A 158 5.50 -0.54 13.23
C TYR A 158 5.66 -1.82 12.40
N GLU A 159 4.68 -2.19 11.59
CA GLU A 159 4.78 -3.38 10.72
C GLU A 159 5.93 -3.27 9.71
N GLN A 160 6.07 -2.12 9.05
CA GLN A 160 7.20 -1.88 8.15
C GLN A 160 8.54 -1.92 8.90
N LYS A 161 8.62 -1.41 10.14
CA LYS A 161 9.82 -1.53 11.00
C LYS A 161 10.09 -2.99 11.42
N ILE A 162 9.05 -3.78 11.67
CA ILE A 162 9.17 -5.20 12.02
C ILE A 162 9.67 -5.99 10.82
N LEU A 163 9.03 -5.86 9.65
CA LEU A 163 9.42 -6.51 8.40
C LEU A 163 10.87 -6.16 8.00
N ALA A 164 11.24 -4.87 8.04
CA ALA A 164 12.60 -4.40 7.70
C ALA A 164 13.72 -4.94 8.61
N LYS A 165 13.38 -5.51 9.76
CA LYS A 165 14.31 -6.23 10.66
C LYS A 165 14.09 -7.74 10.70
N SER A 166 12.98 -8.24 10.13
CA SER A 166 12.62 -9.67 10.12
C SER A 166 13.09 -10.41 8.88
N VAL A 167 13.28 -9.70 7.76
CA VAL A 167 13.66 -10.30 6.49
C VAL A 167 15.12 -9.97 6.14
N ASP A 168 15.92 -11.01 5.95
CA ASP A 168 17.24 -10.93 5.35
C ASP A 168 17.09 -10.77 3.82
N PHE A 169 16.77 -9.55 3.40
CA PHE A 169 16.66 -9.17 1.99
C PHE A 169 17.44 -7.86 1.75
N PRO A 170 18.34 -7.81 0.75
CA PRO A 170 19.18 -6.65 0.52
C PRO A 170 18.37 -5.48 -0.07
N ILE A 171 18.25 -4.39 0.69
CA ILE A 171 17.59 -3.16 0.25
C ILE A 171 18.63 -2.22 -0.36
N PHE A 172 18.79 -2.28 -1.68
CA PHE A 172 19.56 -1.32 -2.45
C PHE A 172 18.80 0.01 -2.48
N LYS A 173 19.46 1.11 -2.09
CA LYS A 173 18.90 2.46 -2.19
C LYS A 173 19.67 3.24 -3.25
N PRO A 174 19.00 4.00 -4.13
CA PRO A 174 19.71 4.82 -5.12
C PRO A 174 20.70 5.75 -4.42
N THR A 175 21.90 5.83 -5.00
CA THR A 175 22.93 6.78 -4.57
C THR A 175 22.87 8.08 -5.36
N TYR A 176 22.19 8.05 -6.50
CA TYR A 176 21.76 9.21 -7.29
C TYR A 176 20.24 9.41 -7.15
N ILE A 177 19.82 10.64 -6.89
CA ILE A 177 18.42 11.08 -6.87
C ILE A 177 18.33 12.38 -7.68
N PRO A 178 17.43 12.51 -8.67
CA PRO A 178 17.32 13.71 -9.48
C PRO A 178 16.85 14.93 -8.67
N GLU A 179 17.20 16.13 -9.12
CA GLU A 179 16.96 17.36 -8.37
C GLU A 179 15.46 17.58 -8.06
N GLY A 180 15.16 17.85 -6.80
CA GLY A 180 13.81 18.12 -6.30
C GLY A 180 12.99 16.87 -5.96
N TYR A 181 13.48 15.65 -6.22
CA TYR A 181 12.87 14.43 -5.70
C TYR A 181 13.31 14.20 -4.25
N VAL A 182 12.36 13.88 -3.37
CA VAL A 182 12.63 13.53 -1.97
C VAL A 182 12.04 12.17 -1.62
N TYR A 183 12.80 11.38 -0.86
CA TYR A 183 12.36 10.09 -0.32
C TYR A 183 11.11 10.25 0.57
N LYS A 184 10.16 9.31 0.44
CA LYS A 184 8.90 9.29 1.22
C LYS A 184 8.84 8.09 2.17
N GLU A 185 8.64 6.89 1.65
CA GLU A 185 8.66 5.67 2.46
C GLU A 185 9.39 4.50 1.77
N THR A 186 9.67 3.47 2.56
CA THR A 186 10.03 2.12 2.11
C THR A 186 8.84 1.24 2.46
N THR A 187 8.22 0.60 1.47
CA THR A 187 7.13 -0.36 1.68
C THR A 187 7.60 -1.75 1.29
N ILE A 188 7.76 -2.61 2.29
CA ILE A 188 8.05 -4.03 2.16
C ILE A 188 6.73 -4.78 2.06
N ARG A 189 6.60 -5.61 1.02
CA ARG A 189 5.42 -6.41 0.68
C ARG A 189 5.83 -7.89 0.68
N PRO A 190 5.45 -8.69 1.69
CA PRO A 190 5.70 -10.14 1.64
C PRO A 190 4.77 -10.79 0.62
N LYS A 191 5.31 -11.70 -0.21
CA LYS A 191 4.53 -12.37 -1.27
C LYS A 191 3.38 -13.24 -0.73
N THR A 192 3.57 -13.87 0.42
CA THR A 192 2.56 -14.67 1.12
C THR A 192 2.78 -14.67 2.63
N GLY A 193 1.79 -14.21 3.40
CA GLY A 193 1.79 -14.29 4.86
C GLY A 193 2.82 -13.40 5.57
N PHE A 194 2.83 -13.44 6.91
CA PHE A 194 3.63 -12.51 7.71
C PHE A 194 5.14 -12.82 7.71
N PHE A 195 5.50 -14.11 7.58
CA PHE A 195 6.89 -14.55 7.65
C PHE A 195 7.20 -15.63 6.60
N ARG A 196 7.77 -15.22 5.46
CA ARG A 196 9.08 -15.70 4.94
C ARG A 196 9.24 -15.55 3.43
N LYS A 197 10.51 -15.33 3.06
CA LYS A 197 11.11 -15.43 1.72
C LYS A 197 10.55 -14.47 0.67
N ASP A 198 11.47 -13.97 -0.15
CA ASP A 198 11.18 -13.32 -1.42
C ASP A 198 10.10 -12.22 -1.30
N PRO A 199 10.31 -11.17 -0.47
CA PRO A 199 9.46 -9.98 -0.47
C PRO A 199 9.71 -9.16 -1.74
N SER A 200 8.81 -8.23 -2.07
CA SER A 200 9.19 -7.03 -2.82
C SER A 200 9.36 -5.83 -1.89
N VAL A 201 10.33 -4.96 -2.23
CA VAL A 201 10.69 -3.76 -1.46
C VAL A 201 10.62 -2.55 -2.37
N GLU A 202 9.61 -1.71 -2.13
CA GLU A 202 9.28 -0.51 -2.89
C GLU A 202 9.84 0.73 -2.18
N LEU A 203 10.60 1.56 -2.91
CA LEU A 203 11.12 2.84 -2.42
C LEU A 203 10.45 3.99 -3.16
N GLU A 204 9.69 4.82 -2.45
CA GLU A 204 8.98 5.96 -3.04
C GLU A 204 9.80 7.25 -2.94
N TYR A 205 9.87 7.99 -4.05
CA TYR A 205 10.44 9.31 -4.16
C TYR A 205 9.49 10.25 -4.91
N GLN A 206 9.23 11.45 -4.40
CA GLN A 206 8.26 12.39 -5.01
C GLN A 206 8.86 13.79 -5.22
N LYS A 207 8.38 14.48 -6.26
CA LYS A 207 8.66 15.87 -6.63
C LYS A 207 7.33 16.59 -6.94
N GLY A 208 6.72 17.15 -5.90
CA GLY A 208 5.36 17.69 -6.00
C GLY A 208 4.32 16.57 -6.09
N GLU A 209 3.52 16.57 -7.15
CA GLU A 209 2.56 15.51 -7.47
C GLU A 209 3.19 14.33 -8.24
N PHE A 210 4.37 14.54 -8.84
CA PHE A 210 5.10 13.52 -9.60
C PHE A 210 5.97 12.65 -8.70
N GLY A 211 6.30 11.43 -9.14
CA GLY A 211 7.11 10.51 -8.37
C GLY A 211 7.72 9.38 -9.19
N PHE A 212 8.60 8.63 -8.53
CA PHE A 212 9.05 7.33 -8.98
C PHE A 212 9.07 6.33 -7.82
N TRP A 213 8.81 5.08 -8.15
CA TRP A 213 8.80 3.93 -7.26
C TRP A 213 9.85 2.95 -7.73
N ALA A 214 10.93 2.81 -6.96
CA ALA A 214 12.02 1.88 -7.24
C ALA A 214 11.79 0.59 -6.43
N THR A 215 11.29 -0.44 -7.08
CA THR A 215 10.87 -1.70 -6.47
C THR A 215 11.85 -2.82 -6.78
N GLN A 216 12.13 -3.62 -5.74
CA GLN A 216 13.16 -4.65 -5.74
C GLN A 216 12.51 -5.97 -5.34
N ALA A 217 12.62 -6.98 -6.19
CA ALA A 217 12.05 -8.31 -5.96
C ALA A 217 13.11 -9.38 -6.28
N LYS A 218 12.88 -10.64 -5.90
CA LYS A 218 13.72 -11.74 -6.39
C LYS A 218 13.48 -11.95 -7.89
N THR A 219 14.50 -12.25 -8.69
CA THR A 219 14.33 -12.40 -10.15
C THR A 219 13.24 -13.41 -10.52
N GLY A 220 12.27 -13.01 -11.35
CA GLY A 220 11.11 -13.81 -11.75
C GLY A 220 10.05 -13.97 -10.65
N GLN A 221 10.03 -13.11 -9.64
CA GLN A 221 9.02 -13.15 -8.58
C GLN A 221 7.69 -12.55 -9.05
N GLU A 222 7.76 -11.46 -9.80
CA GLU A 222 6.63 -10.66 -10.26
C GLU A 222 7.06 -9.86 -11.51
N ASP A 223 6.24 -9.78 -12.56
CA ASP A 223 6.48 -8.73 -13.55
C ASP A 223 6.00 -7.42 -12.91
N GLY A 224 6.96 -6.59 -12.50
CA GLY A 224 6.71 -5.27 -11.91
C GLY A 224 5.88 -4.33 -12.79
N PHE A 225 5.75 -4.65 -14.07
CA PHE A 225 4.95 -3.93 -15.05
C PHE A 225 3.58 -4.58 -15.33
N ALA A 226 3.18 -5.66 -14.64
CA ALA A 226 1.95 -6.41 -14.92
C ALA A 226 0.63 -5.62 -14.76
N LEU A 227 0.66 -4.43 -14.14
CA LEU A 227 -0.48 -3.52 -14.01
C LEU A 227 -0.48 -2.40 -15.07
N TRP A 228 0.46 -2.41 -16.01
CA TRP A 228 0.72 -1.31 -16.96
C TRP A 228 0.82 -1.84 -18.39
N GLU A 229 -0.15 -1.45 -19.24
CA GLU A 229 -0.18 -1.81 -20.66
C GLU A 229 0.77 -0.90 -21.46
N PHE A 230 2.06 -1.22 -21.41
CA PHE A 230 3.09 -0.55 -22.21
C PHE A 230 3.06 -1.01 -23.67
N GLN A 231 3.07 -0.05 -24.61
CA GLN A 231 3.02 -0.30 -26.06
C GLN A 231 4.38 -0.75 -26.63
N TYR A 232 5.48 -0.25 -26.05
CA TYR A 232 6.84 -0.44 -26.54
C TYR A 232 7.74 -1.05 -25.45
N THR A 233 8.76 -1.81 -25.87
CA THR A 233 9.74 -2.43 -24.97
C THR A 233 11.10 -2.53 -25.66
N ASP A 234 12.07 -1.74 -25.18
CA ASP A 234 13.48 -1.78 -25.58
C ASP A 234 14.27 -2.70 -24.64
N SER A 235 15.02 -3.67 -25.19
CA SER A 235 16.01 -4.46 -24.44
C SER A 235 17.43 -4.14 -24.92
N TYR A 236 18.30 -3.71 -24.02
CA TYR A 236 19.65 -3.23 -24.33
C TYR A 236 20.64 -3.47 -23.18
N THR A 237 21.93 -3.24 -23.43
CA THR A 237 22.99 -3.41 -22.43
C THR A 237 23.61 -2.06 -22.09
N LEU A 238 23.67 -1.72 -20.79
CA LEU A 238 24.29 -0.50 -20.29
C LEU A 238 25.28 -0.85 -19.17
N LYS A 239 26.54 -0.42 -19.31
CA LYS A 239 27.66 -0.73 -18.38
C LYS A 239 27.82 -2.23 -18.01
N GLY A 240 27.35 -3.14 -18.86
CA GLY A 240 27.41 -4.60 -18.61
C GLY A 240 26.19 -5.19 -17.91
N TYR A 241 25.19 -4.39 -17.56
CA TYR A 241 23.87 -4.85 -17.10
C TYR A 241 22.91 -4.93 -18.30
N THR A 242 22.01 -5.91 -18.31
CA THR A 242 20.88 -5.97 -19.27
C THR A 242 19.70 -5.18 -18.70
N LEU A 243 19.27 -4.16 -19.44
CA LEU A 243 18.14 -3.30 -19.08
C LEU A 243 16.98 -3.53 -20.05
N GLU A 244 15.76 -3.46 -19.52
CA GLU A 244 14.49 -3.51 -20.24
C GLU A 244 13.72 -2.22 -19.94
N TYR A 245 13.45 -1.40 -20.95
CA TYR A 245 12.72 -0.13 -20.83
C TYR A 245 11.37 -0.26 -21.53
N ARG A 246 10.27 0.05 -20.82
CA ARG A 246 8.90 0.00 -21.33
C ARG A 246 8.26 1.38 -21.31
N HIS A 247 7.54 1.74 -22.37
CA HIS A 247 6.81 3.00 -22.46
C HIS A 247 5.62 2.92 -23.43
N SER A 248 4.81 3.97 -23.46
CA SER A 248 3.75 4.21 -24.45
C SER A 248 3.85 5.65 -24.96
N GLU A 249 3.26 5.99 -26.11
CA GLU A 249 3.26 7.37 -26.63
C GLU A 249 2.15 8.24 -26.00
N ASP A 250 1.10 7.61 -25.49
CA ASP A 250 -0.07 8.23 -24.87
C ASP A 250 0.00 8.37 -23.33
N SER A 251 1.11 7.92 -22.72
CA SER A 251 1.30 7.90 -21.27
C SER A 251 2.60 8.60 -20.85
N ASN A 252 2.51 9.41 -19.79
CA ASN A 252 3.69 9.99 -19.13
C ASN A 252 4.40 8.99 -18.20
N ILE A 253 3.78 7.84 -17.93
CA ILE A 253 4.31 6.79 -17.06
C ILE A 253 5.22 5.89 -17.90
N GLN A 254 6.42 5.65 -17.39
CA GLN A 254 7.45 4.86 -18.04
C GLN A 254 8.07 3.88 -17.03
N GLY A 255 8.61 2.77 -17.55
CA GLY A 255 9.21 1.71 -16.76
C GLY A 255 10.64 1.40 -17.21
N ILE A 256 11.54 1.13 -16.28
CA ILE A 256 12.85 0.52 -16.56
C ILE A 256 13.13 -0.62 -15.58
N LYS A 257 13.75 -1.70 -16.02
CA LYS A 257 14.07 -2.88 -15.21
C LYS A 257 15.47 -3.38 -15.49
N VAL A 258 16.14 -3.89 -14.46
CA VAL A 258 17.43 -4.57 -14.54
C VAL A 258 17.41 -5.86 -13.74
N ASN A 259 18.03 -6.90 -14.29
CA ASN A 259 18.34 -8.11 -13.55
C ASN A 259 19.73 -7.98 -12.92
N VAL A 260 19.88 -8.41 -11.68
CA VAL A 260 21.13 -8.32 -10.90
C VAL A 260 21.57 -9.74 -10.49
N PRO A 261 22.17 -10.53 -11.40
CA PRO A 261 22.18 -11.99 -11.27
C PRO A 261 23.04 -12.53 -10.13
N LYS A 262 24.06 -11.78 -9.72
CA LYS A 262 24.94 -12.11 -8.58
C LYS A 262 24.21 -11.95 -7.23
N GLU A 263 23.24 -11.06 -7.16
CA GLU A 263 22.41 -10.75 -6.00
C GLU A 263 21.09 -11.55 -6.01
N GLY A 264 20.70 -12.11 -7.16
CA GLY A 264 19.48 -12.91 -7.33
C GLY A 264 18.18 -12.10 -7.38
N ILE A 265 18.29 -10.79 -7.63
CA ILE A 265 17.15 -9.85 -7.63
C ILE A 265 16.92 -9.22 -9.00
N GLU A 266 15.71 -8.72 -9.19
CA GLU A 266 15.33 -7.78 -10.23
C GLU A 266 14.96 -6.44 -9.57
N ILE A 267 15.39 -5.33 -10.17
CA ILE A 267 15.03 -3.97 -9.75
C ILE A 267 14.31 -3.32 -10.91
N PHE A 268 13.12 -2.77 -10.66
CA PHE A 268 12.40 -1.95 -11.62
C PHE A 268 12.05 -0.58 -11.03
N ILE A 269 12.05 0.43 -11.88
CA ILE A 269 11.55 1.77 -11.58
C ILE A 269 10.33 2.00 -12.44
N LEU A 270 9.24 2.43 -11.81
CA LEU A 270 8.10 3.09 -12.47
C LEU A 270 8.18 4.58 -12.13
N ALA A 271 8.02 5.44 -13.13
CA ALA A 271 8.11 6.89 -12.93
C ALA A 271 7.13 7.67 -13.80
N ASP A 272 6.65 8.82 -13.30
CA ASP A 272 5.90 9.82 -14.07
C ASP A 272 6.82 11.00 -14.42
N ARG A 273 6.91 11.36 -15.70
CA ARG A 273 7.72 12.47 -16.25
C ARG A 273 9.23 12.45 -15.92
N LEU A 274 9.79 11.26 -15.72
CA LEU A 274 11.23 11.06 -15.50
C LEU A 274 11.82 10.43 -16.77
N SER A 275 12.89 10.99 -17.33
CA SER A 275 13.40 10.54 -18.64
C SER A 275 14.13 9.19 -18.54
N LYS A 276 14.30 8.51 -19.69
CA LYS A 276 15.05 7.26 -19.79
C LYS A 276 16.45 7.37 -19.18
N GLU A 277 17.17 8.44 -19.47
CA GLU A 277 18.54 8.68 -19.00
C GLU A 277 18.60 8.97 -17.49
N GLU A 278 17.57 9.60 -16.92
CA GLU A 278 17.45 9.81 -15.48
C GLU A 278 17.07 8.50 -14.76
N MET A 279 16.18 7.70 -15.33
CA MET A 279 15.84 6.36 -14.85
C MET A 279 17.04 5.41 -14.87
N GLU A 280 17.81 5.41 -15.97
CA GLU A 280 19.08 4.69 -16.10
C GLU A 280 20.06 5.08 -14.99
N LYS A 281 20.25 6.39 -14.71
CA LYS A 281 21.12 6.86 -13.63
C LYS A 281 20.67 6.36 -12.25
N ILE A 282 19.38 6.50 -11.92
CA ILE A 282 18.84 6.06 -10.61
C ILE A 282 19.10 4.56 -10.43
N LEU A 283 18.68 3.76 -11.41
CA LEU A 283 18.80 2.29 -11.42
C LEU A 283 20.26 1.83 -11.32
N LEU A 284 21.15 2.40 -12.14
CA LEU A 284 22.58 2.11 -12.09
C LEU A 284 23.18 2.46 -10.71
N SER A 285 22.74 3.57 -10.12
CA SER A 285 23.19 4.01 -8.78
C SER A 285 22.71 3.12 -7.62
N MET A 286 21.84 2.13 -7.89
CA MET A 286 21.43 1.07 -6.96
C MET A 286 22.28 -0.20 -7.10
N VAL A 287 22.74 -0.53 -8.31
CA VAL A 287 23.39 -1.81 -8.64
C VAL A 287 24.91 -1.72 -8.82
N GLU A 288 25.45 -0.52 -9.08
CA GLU A 288 26.89 -0.27 -9.09
C GLU A 288 27.45 -0.34 -7.66
N LYS A 289 28.58 -1.02 -7.50
CA LYS A 289 29.25 -1.16 -6.21
C LYS A 289 29.79 0.19 -5.72
N LYS A 290 29.68 0.39 -4.40
CA LYS A 290 30.58 1.27 -3.64
C LYS A 290 31.88 0.55 -3.30
#